data_AF-A0A5J5GU31-F1
#
_entry.id   AF-A0A5J5GU31-F1
#
_cell.length_a   1.000
_cell.length_b   1.000
_cell.length_c   1.000
_cell.angle_alpha   90.00
_cell.angle_beta   90.00
_cell.angle_gamma   90.00
#
_symmetry.space_group_name_H-M   'P 1'
#
loop_
_entity.id
_entity.type
_entity.pdbx_description
1 polymer ?
#
loop_
_entity_poly.entity_id
_entity_poly.type
_entity_poly.pdbx_seq_one_letter_code
_entity_poly.pdbx_strand_id
1 'polypeptide(L)'
;MTNKLGHFKEESIAKKIHEYLSQLPGVSSKDAAKEPVIGYYKEKQRKFATLHGGSLQSLILHVDPGHPDSTIGKQKQIEAQARLDYDIRTIRGHKLKPHEAYIPLEKLDRAQPIERMEDLIDYAYHKQDKLV
;
A
#
# COMPACT_ATOMS: atom_id res chain seq x y z
N MET A 1 -0.36 -9.91 16.98
CA MET A 1 0.39 -8.80 16.34
C MET A 1 1.61 -9.39 15.66
N THR A 2 1.89 -8.99 14.42
CA THR A 2 3.07 -9.49 13.69
C THR A 2 4.34 -8.79 14.18
N ASN A 3 5.42 -9.57 14.40
CA ASN A 3 6.72 -9.02 14.82
C ASN A 3 7.40 -8.22 13.70
N LYS A 4 6.89 -8.31 12.46
CA LYS A 4 7.50 -7.68 11.29
C LYS A 4 7.48 -6.16 11.32
N LEU A 5 6.56 -5.56 12.06
CA LEU A 5 6.43 -4.10 12.15
C LEU A 5 7.69 -3.46 12.75
N GLY A 6 8.42 -4.17 13.63
CA GLY A 6 9.68 -3.69 14.21
C GLY A 6 10.85 -3.57 13.21
N HIS A 7 10.69 -4.04 11.97
CA HIS A 7 11.71 -3.88 10.92
C HIS A 7 11.51 -2.62 10.06
N PHE A 8 10.42 -1.88 10.28
CA PHE A 8 10.16 -0.65 9.56
C PHE A 8 10.91 0.52 10.23
N LYS A 9 11.64 1.32 9.44
CA LYS A 9 12.29 2.56 9.87
C LYS A 9 11.25 3.53 10.44
N GLU A 10 10.12 3.65 9.76
CA GLU A 10 8.95 4.40 10.22
C GLU A 10 7.96 3.46 10.94
N GLU A 11 8.41 2.77 12.00
CA GLU A 11 7.63 1.76 12.73
C GLU A 11 6.26 2.29 13.21
N SER A 12 6.21 3.52 13.71
CA SER A 12 4.97 4.14 14.20
C SER A 12 3.94 4.34 13.08
N ILE A 13 4.39 4.77 11.90
CA ILE A 13 3.56 4.90 10.70
C ILE A 13 3.10 3.52 10.24
N ALA A 14 4.02 2.54 10.17
CA ALA A 14 3.71 1.17 9.78
C ALA A 14 2.66 0.52 10.69
N LYS A 15 2.74 0.74 12.01
CA LYS A 15 1.74 0.26 12.99
C LYS A 15 0.37 0.88 12.74
N LYS A 16 0.29 2.21 12.59
CA LYS A 16 -0.98 2.90 12.30
C LYS A 16 -1.62 2.44 11.01
N ILE A 17 -0.82 2.25 9.95
CA ILE A 17 -1.30 1.69 8.68
C ILE A 17 -1.80 0.26 8.86
N HIS A 18 -1.05 -0.58 9.58
CA HIS A 18 -1.46 -1.95 9.85
C HIS A 18 -2.77 -2.03 10.62
N GLU A 19 -2.92 -1.22 11.68
CA GLU A 19 -4.13 -1.13 12.49
C GLU A 19 -5.32 -0.68 11.64
N TYR A 20 -5.18 0.40 10.88
CA TYR A 20 -6.21 0.91 9.98
C TYR A 20 -6.67 -0.15 8.97
N LEU A 21 -5.74 -0.72 8.21
CA LEU A 21 -6.06 -1.70 7.17
C LEU A 21 -6.68 -2.99 7.74
N SER A 22 -6.27 -3.40 8.94
CA SER A 22 -6.80 -4.61 9.58
C SER A 22 -8.21 -4.44 10.15
N GLN A 23 -8.64 -3.19 10.37
CA GLN A 23 -9.99 -2.87 10.84
C GLN A 23 -11.01 -2.75 9.70
N LEU A 24 -10.56 -2.68 8.45
CA LEU A 24 -11.45 -2.64 7.30
C LEU A 24 -12.32 -3.91 7.20
N PRO A 25 -13.60 -3.81 6.81
CA PRO A 25 -14.51 -4.96 6.79
C PRO A 25 -14.00 -6.09 5.90
N GLY A 26 -14.06 -7.33 6.40
CA GLY A 26 -13.66 -8.52 5.64
C GLY A 26 -12.18 -8.56 5.25
N VAL A 27 -11.31 -7.72 5.83
CA VAL A 27 -9.87 -7.75 5.58
C VAL A 27 -9.20 -8.82 6.43
N SER A 28 -8.27 -9.54 5.79
CA SER A 28 -7.30 -10.41 6.46
C SER A 28 -5.89 -9.99 6.08
N SER A 29 -4.99 -9.99 7.07
CA SER A 29 -3.56 -9.78 6.84
C SER A 29 -2.83 -11.11 6.77
N LYS A 30 -1.89 -11.26 5.82
CA LYS A 30 -0.96 -12.38 5.74
C LYS A 30 0.47 -11.85 5.74
N ASP A 31 1.31 -12.43 6.60
CA ASP A 31 2.70 -12.06 6.77
C ASP A 31 3.64 -13.27 6.60
N ALA A 32 3.26 -14.24 5.75
CA ALA A 32 4.04 -15.46 5.55
C ALA A 32 5.38 -15.27 4.78
N ALA A 33 5.63 -14.09 4.21
CA ALA A 33 6.89 -13.81 3.51
C ALA A 33 8.09 -13.84 4.46
N LYS A 34 9.29 -14.21 3.99
CA LYS A 34 10.52 -14.14 4.81
C LYS A 34 10.91 -12.69 5.13
N GLU A 35 10.64 -11.78 4.21
CA GLU A 35 10.90 -10.35 4.33
C GLU A 35 9.85 -9.66 5.23
N PRO A 36 10.12 -8.44 5.74
CA PRO A 36 9.17 -7.63 6.51
C PRO A 36 8.04 -7.10 5.62
N VAL A 37 7.25 -8.01 5.07
CA VAL A 37 6.15 -7.75 4.14
C VAL A 37 4.86 -8.32 4.71
N ILE A 38 3.81 -7.51 4.69
CA ILE A 38 2.46 -7.85 5.13
C ILE A 38 1.51 -7.55 3.98
N GLY A 39 0.79 -8.56 3.49
CA GLY A 39 -0.26 -8.41 2.47
C GLY A 39 -1.63 -8.33 3.11
N TYR A 40 -2.51 -7.47 2.59
CA TYR A 40 -3.89 -7.28 3.05
C TYR A 40 -4.87 -7.69 1.96
N TYR A 41 -5.82 -8.54 2.33
CA TYR A 41 -6.72 -9.23 1.41
C TYR A 41 -8.17 -8.99 1.80
N LYS A 42 -9.01 -8.58 0.86
CA LYS A 42 -10.46 -8.54 1.04
C LYS A 42 -11.06 -9.92 0.79
N GLU A 43 -11.90 -10.38 1.72
CA GLU A 43 -12.67 -11.64 1.64
C GLU A 43 -11.83 -12.88 1.29
N LYS A 44 -10.58 -12.91 1.81
CA LYS A 44 -9.59 -14.00 1.65
C LYS A 44 -9.11 -14.28 0.23
N GLN A 45 -9.60 -13.58 -0.80
CA GLN A 45 -9.23 -13.87 -2.19
C GLN A 45 -8.27 -12.86 -2.80
N ARG A 46 -8.53 -11.55 -2.63
CA ARG A 46 -7.82 -10.53 -3.43
C ARG A 46 -7.05 -9.55 -2.59
N LYS A 47 -5.76 -9.45 -2.89
CA LYS A 47 -4.83 -8.54 -2.22
C LYS A 47 -5.07 -7.12 -2.74
N PHE A 48 -5.42 -6.20 -1.85
CA PHE A 48 -5.63 -4.79 -2.19
C PHE A 48 -4.49 -3.89 -1.71
N ALA A 49 -3.74 -4.31 -0.69
CA ALA A 49 -2.57 -3.59 -0.20
C ALA A 49 -1.43 -4.52 0.19
N THR A 50 -0.20 -4.00 0.14
CA THR A 50 1.00 -4.60 0.72
C THR A 50 1.73 -3.52 1.52
N LEU A 51 2.02 -3.79 2.79
CA LEU A 51 2.98 -3.00 3.56
C LEU A 51 4.35 -3.67 3.44
N HIS A 52 5.27 -3.02 2.73
CA HIS A 52 6.57 -3.58 2.31
C HIS A 52 7.70 -2.92 3.09
N GLY A 53 8.47 -3.68 3.86
CA GLY A 53 9.56 -3.19 4.72
C GLY A 53 10.98 -3.43 4.20
N GLY A 54 11.13 -3.80 2.92
CA GLY A 54 12.44 -4.02 2.28
C GLY A 54 13.24 -2.73 2.04
N SER A 55 14.07 -2.72 1.00
CA SER A 55 14.95 -1.57 0.67
C SER A 55 14.18 -0.25 0.50
N LEU A 56 13.01 -0.32 -0.15
CA LEU A 56 12.02 0.75 -0.19
C LEU A 56 10.86 0.40 0.73
N GLN A 57 10.75 1.12 1.85
CA GLN A 57 9.66 0.95 2.79
C GLN A 57 8.43 1.72 2.31
N SER A 58 7.38 0.99 1.96
CA SER A 58 6.22 1.60 1.31
C SER A 58 4.93 0.85 1.59
N LEU A 59 3.83 1.60 1.56
CA LEU A 59 2.50 1.05 1.32
C LEU A 59 2.29 0.95 -0.20
N ILE A 60 2.03 -0.26 -0.68
CA ILE A 60 1.72 -0.53 -2.08
C ILE A 60 0.23 -0.83 -2.19
N LEU A 61 -0.48 -0.07 -3.02
CA LEU A 61 -1.90 -0.26 -3.31
C LEU A 61 -2.07 -1.00 -4.63
N HIS A 62 -2.88 -2.05 -4.64
CA HIS A 62 -3.23 -2.85 -5.81
C HIS A 62 -4.54 -2.32 -6.40
N VAL A 63 -4.43 -1.37 -7.32
CA VAL A 63 -5.55 -0.54 -7.78
C VAL A 63 -6.23 -1.05 -9.05
N ASP A 64 -5.64 -2.05 -9.71
CA ASP A 64 -6.28 -2.77 -10.82
C ASP A 64 -5.68 -4.17 -11.05
N PRO A 65 -5.68 -5.06 -10.04
CA PRO A 65 -5.05 -6.36 -10.15
C PRO A 65 -5.71 -7.20 -11.26
N GLY A 66 -4.88 -7.89 -12.06
CA GLY A 66 -5.32 -8.69 -13.21
C GLY A 66 -5.26 -7.95 -14.55
N HIS A 67 -5.05 -6.63 -14.56
CA HIS A 67 -4.98 -5.82 -15.78
C HIS A 67 -3.57 -5.22 -15.96
N PRO A 68 -2.60 -5.98 -16.49
CA PRO A 68 -1.22 -5.52 -16.62
C PRO A 68 -1.06 -4.30 -17.54
N ASP A 69 -1.96 -4.11 -18.51
CA ASP A 69 -1.95 -2.99 -19.46
C ASP A 69 -2.72 -1.76 -18.97
N SER A 70 -3.31 -1.82 -17.77
CA SER A 70 -4.06 -0.71 -17.19
C SER A 70 -3.18 0.51 -16.92
N THR A 71 -3.75 1.69 -17.10
CA THR A 71 -3.11 2.97 -16.74
C THR A 71 -3.51 3.45 -15.35
N ILE A 72 -4.43 2.75 -14.67
CA ILE A 72 -4.98 3.18 -13.38
C ILE A 72 -3.90 3.28 -12.30
N GLY A 73 -2.98 2.32 -12.19
CA GLY A 73 -1.87 2.41 -11.23
C GLY A 73 -0.98 3.61 -11.48
N LYS A 74 -0.71 3.95 -12.75
CA LYS A 74 0.03 5.17 -13.09
C LYS A 74 -0.73 6.43 -12.69
N GLN A 75 -2.04 6.49 -12.93
CA GLN A 75 -2.88 7.63 -12.51
C GLN A 75 -2.87 7.79 -10.99
N LYS A 76 -3.11 6.70 -10.25
CA LYS A 76 -3.08 6.70 -8.78
C LYS A 76 -1.69 7.01 -8.20
N GLN A 77 -0.63 6.59 -8.88
CA GLN A 77 0.74 6.99 -8.53
C GLN A 77 0.96 8.49 -8.72
N ILE A 78 0.47 9.11 -9.79
CA ILE A 78 0.55 10.56 -10.02
C ILE A 78 -0.23 11.32 -8.94
N GLU A 79 -1.45 10.87 -8.62
CA GLU A 79 -2.26 11.44 -7.53
C GLU A 79 -1.52 11.38 -6.18
N ALA A 80 -0.95 10.23 -5.83
CA ALA A 80 -0.20 10.05 -4.58
C ALA A 80 1.05 10.95 -4.51
N GLN A 81 1.81 11.04 -5.62
CA GLN A 81 3.00 11.89 -5.74
C GLN A 81 2.67 13.37 -5.57
N ALA A 82 1.61 13.85 -6.22
CA ALA A 82 1.18 15.24 -6.12
C ALA A 82 0.72 15.61 -4.71
N ARG A 83 0.06 14.68 -4.01
CA ARG A 83 -0.38 14.91 -2.63
C ARG A 83 0.82 14.93 -1.68
N LEU A 84 1.64 13.90 -1.69
CA LEU A 84 2.70 13.75 -0.68
C LEU A 84 4.04 14.39 -1.09
N ASP A 85 4.04 15.18 -2.17
CA ASP A 85 5.20 15.89 -2.71
C ASP A 85 6.46 15.02 -2.82
N TYR A 86 6.38 14.01 -3.69
CA TYR A 86 7.52 13.15 -4.00
C TYR A 86 7.53 12.71 -5.46
N ASP A 87 8.70 12.29 -5.92
CA ASP A 87 8.88 11.62 -7.21
C ASP A 87 9.40 10.21 -7.00
N ILE A 88 8.58 9.21 -7.32
CA ILE A 88 8.90 7.80 -7.15
C ILE A 88 10.13 7.38 -7.96
N ARG A 89 10.44 8.06 -9.06
CA ARG A 89 11.62 7.80 -9.90
C ARG A 89 12.94 8.15 -9.20
N THR A 90 12.88 9.08 -8.24
CA THR A 90 14.03 9.47 -7.43
C THR A 90 14.27 8.52 -6.27
N ILE A 91 13.22 7.81 -5.84
CA ILE A 91 13.22 6.92 -4.68
C ILE A 91 13.45 5.46 -5.09
N ARG A 92 13.02 5.08 -6.30
CA ARG A 92 13.07 3.71 -6.79
C ARG A 92 13.75 3.61 -8.16
N GLY A 93 14.75 2.74 -8.27
CA GLY A 93 15.46 2.47 -9.52
C GLY A 93 14.80 1.45 -10.46
N HIS A 94 13.64 0.86 -10.09
CA HIS A 94 12.97 -0.18 -10.88
C HIS A 94 11.64 0.31 -11.46
N LYS A 95 11.26 -0.26 -12.61
CA LYS A 95 9.99 0.02 -13.29
C LYS A 95 8.79 -0.29 -12.40
N LEU A 96 7.89 0.67 -12.26
CA LEU A 96 6.63 0.49 -11.55
C LEU A 96 5.69 -0.45 -12.30
N LYS A 97 4.94 -1.27 -11.57
CA LYS A 97 3.88 -2.06 -12.18
C LYS A 97 2.70 -1.16 -12.53
N PRO A 98 2.07 -1.32 -13.71
CA PRO A 98 1.01 -0.42 -14.16
C PRO A 98 -0.28 -0.46 -13.33
N HIS A 99 -0.48 -1.51 -12.53
CA HIS A 99 -1.65 -1.75 -11.68
C HIS A 99 -1.38 -1.52 -10.18
N GLU A 100 -0.22 -0.95 -9.83
CA GLU A 100 0.16 -0.66 -8.44
C GLU A 100 0.48 0.83 -8.27
N ALA A 101 0.18 1.36 -7.09
CA ALA A 101 0.64 2.67 -6.63
C ALA A 101 1.48 2.50 -5.36
N TYR A 102 2.62 3.18 -5.29
CA TYR A 102 3.63 3.05 -4.25
C TYR A 102 3.68 4.33 -3.43
N ILE A 103 3.58 4.20 -2.11
CA ILE A 103 3.54 5.30 -1.16
C ILE A 103 4.69 5.08 -0.17
N PRO A 104 5.81 5.80 -0.31
CA PRO A 104 6.94 5.69 0.61
C PRO A 104 6.51 6.10 2.02
N LEU A 105 6.88 5.32 3.03
CA LEU A 105 6.44 5.59 4.40
C LEU A 105 7.06 6.88 4.95
N GLU A 106 8.29 7.22 4.54
CA GLU A 106 8.95 8.46 4.95
C GLU A 106 8.26 9.74 4.43
N LYS A 107 7.29 9.62 3.52
CA LYS A 107 6.51 10.74 2.98
C LYS A 107 5.17 10.94 3.69
N LEU A 108 4.83 10.07 4.63
CA LEU A 108 3.58 10.16 5.38
C LEU A 108 3.78 10.97 6.67
N ASP A 109 2.73 11.70 7.05
CA ASP A 109 2.71 12.40 8.32
C ASP A 109 2.68 11.41 9.49
N ARG A 110 3.54 11.60 10.49
CA ARG A 110 3.63 10.69 11.64
C ARG A 110 2.39 10.71 12.52
N ALA A 111 1.72 11.86 12.66
CA ALA A 111 0.53 11.99 13.47
C ALA A 111 -0.67 11.34 12.75
N GLN A 112 -0.83 11.61 11.45
CA GLN A 112 -1.99 11.20 10.65
C GLN A 112 -1.58 10.57 9.30
N PRO A 113 -0.96 9.38 9.30
CA PRO A 113 -0.41 8.78 8.08
C PRO A 113 -1.46 8.35 7.05
N ILE A 114 -2.74 8.30 7.44
CA ILE A 114 -3.85 7.83 6.60
C ILE A 114 -4.59 8.99 5.92
N GLU A 115 -4.70 10.15 6.57
CA GLU A 115 -5.61 11.24 6.18
C GLU A 115 -5.47 11.65 4.70
N ARG A 116 -4.24 11.77 4.20
CA ARG A 116 -3.98 12.22 2.82
C ARG A 116 -4.13 11.11 1.76
N MET A 117 -4.34 9.88 2.20
CA MET A 117 -4.27 8.65 1.41
C MET A 117 -5.51 7.76 1.55
N GLU A 118 -6.47 8.15 2.40
CA GLU A 118 -7.66 7.38 2.74
C GLU A 118 -8.46 6.99 1.48
N ASP A 119 -8.77 7.95 0.62
CA ASP A 119 -9.49 7.73 -0.63
C ASP A 119 -8.74 6.84 -1.63
N LEU A 120 -7.40 6.86 -1.63
CA LEU A 120 -6.58 5.98 -2.46
C LEU A 120 -6.61 4.54 -1.93
N ILE A 121 -6.59 4.38 -0.60
CA ILE A 121 -6.75 3.08 0.06
C ILE A 121 -8.16 2.54 -0.19
N ASP A 122 -9.19 3.36 -0.01
CA ASP A 122 -10.59 3.01 -0.26
C ASP A 122 -10.82 2.60 -1.71
N TYR A 123 -10.24 3.35 -2.65
CA TYR A 123 -10.27 2.98 -4.06
C TYR A 123 -9.69 1.57 -4.29
N ALA A 124 -8.50 1.29 -3.75
CA ALA A 124 -7.86 -0.02 -3.88
C ALA A 124 -8.69 -1.13 -3.24
N TYR A 125 -9.26 -0.86 -2.06
CA TYR A 125 -10.10 -1.78 -1.30
C TYR A 125 -11.39 -2.13 -2.05
N HIS A 126 -12.14 -1.12 -2.54
CA HIS A 126 -13.40 -1.32 -3.26
C HIS A 126 -13.22 -1.81 -4.69
N LYS A 127 -12.05 -1.58 -5.32
CA LYS A 127 -11.77 -2.14 -6.64
C LYS A 127 -11.87 -3.67 -6.65
N GLN A 128 -11.59 -4.32 -5.53
CA GLN A 128 -11.65 -5.79 -5.43
C GLN A 128 -13.06 -6.34 -5.64
N ASP A 129 -14.10 -5.54 -5.37
CA ASP A 129 -15.52 -5.89 -5.54
C ASP A 129 -15.93 -5.97 -7.01
N LYS A 130 -15.29 -5.17 -7.86
CA LYS A 130 -15.64 -5.03 -9.29
C LYS A 130 -14.95 -6.04 -10.20
N LEU A 131 -14.16 -6.94 -9.63
CA LEU A 131 -13.40 -7.94 -10.37
C LEU A 131 -14.10 -9.31 -10.36
N VAL A 132 -15.30 -9.41 -9.76
CA VAL A 132 -16.13 -10.62 -9.71
C VAL A 132 -16.81 -10.87 -11.06
#